data_AF-A0A2V7G8A4-F1
#
_entry.id   AF-A0A2V7G8A4-F1
#
_cell.length_a   1.000
_cell.length_b   1.000
_cell.length_c   1.000
_cell.angle_alpha   90.00
_cell.angle_beta   90.00
_cell.angle_gamma   90.00
#
_symmetry.space_group_name_H-M   'P 1'
#
loop_
_entity.id
_entity.type
_entity.pdbx_description
1 polymer ?
#
loop_
_entity_poly.entity_id
_entity_poly.type
_entity_poly.pdbx_seq_one_letter_code
_entity_poly.pdbx_strand_id
1 'polypeptide(L)'
;MARRFRSPGVFQAATIGLACVMLLSSPHAAVTQRRTGAIAGRLVDHESHSPIRGAHIALLGTLRGVASDSEGRFARDSLSAGNYVLQVRAIGYVGASWVVQLAEGEVHTDVFELERLPVLLDPVAVERRPSFAEERRRDFERRRAAGRGYFLTEEQIARAGPRTLGDLFRSVPGVRMQCRGSTAGCRLRMARAPRECSPDFVVDGFPATYSTSLDMPTIGIIGIEVYRTLSETPLDFLRIGNQCGTIVIWTRSGPG
;
A
#
# COMPACT_ATOMS: atom_id res chain seq x y z
N MET A 1 -57.67 105.24 58.51
CA MET A 1 -56.88 105.14 57.26
C MET A 1 -57.32 103.90 56.49
N ALA A 2 -57.34 103.93 55.17
CA ALA A 2 -58.57 104.06 54.38
C ALA A 2 -58.59 103.07 53.17
N ARG A 3 -59.81 102.66 52.77
CA ARG A 3 -60.31 102.27 51.42
C ARG A 3 -59.84 100.97 50.71
N ARG A 4 -60.84 100.10 50.39
CA ARG A 4 -61.36 99.69 49.04
C ARG A 4 -60.60 98.48 48.41
N PHE A 5 -61.09 97.59 47.54
CA PHE A 5 -62.21 97.45 46.57
C PHE A 5 -62.31 95.94 46.16
N ARG A 6 -63.49 95.30 46.03
CA ARG A 6 -64.26 94.89 44.80
C ARG A 6 -63.62 93.87 43.81
N SER A 7 -64.40 92.81 43.47
CA SER A 7 -64.25 91.68 42.49
C SER A 7 -64.58 92.08 41.01
N PRO A 8 -64.89 91.25 39.95
CA PRO A 8 -64.68 89.81 39.53
C PRO A 8 -64.30 89.59 37.99
N GLY A 9 -64.29 88.32 37.47
CA GLY A 9 -64.62 87.91 36.05
C GLY A 9 -63.55 88.06 34.92
N VAL A 10 -63.55 87.46 33.70
CA VAL A 10 -64.41 86.55 32.88
C VAL A 10 -63.62 86.04 31.63
N PHE A 11 -64.14 84.99 30.94
CA PHE A 11 -64.08 84.61 29.49
C PHE A 11 -62.90 83.82 28.87
N GLN A 12 -63.21 82.56 28.51
CA GLN A 12 -62.54 81.74 27.48
C GLN A 12 -63.31 81.85 26.14
N ALA A 13 -62.59 81.87 25.01
CA ALA A 13 -63.14 81.62 23.68
C ALA A 13 -62.14 80.91 22.75
N ALA A 14 -62.70 79.93 22.02
CA ALA A 14 -62.41 79.46 20.66
C ALA A 14 -61.09 78.72 20.33
N THR A 15 -61.21 77.48 19.84
CA THR A 15 -61.05 77.14 18.41
C THR A 15 -61.39 75.67 18.10
N ILE A 16 -61.71 75.41 16.83
CA ILE A 16 -62.56 74.36 16.25
C ILE A 16 -61.72 73.15 15.81
N GLY A 17 -62.17 71.92 16.10
CA GLY A 17 -61.54 70.66 15.65
C GLY A 17 -62.44 69.86 14.70
N LEU A 18 -62.03 69.74 13.44
CA LEU A 18 -62.65 68.94 12.39
C LEU A 18 -62.11 67.50 12.47
N ALA A 19 -62.93 66.50 12.80
CA ALA A 19 -62.52 65.09 12.82
C ALA A 19 -63.27 64.28 11.75
N CYS A 20 -62.57 63.98 10.66
CA CYS A 20 -62.99 63.13 9.56
C CYS A 20 -62.92 61.67 9.99
N VAL A 21 -64.06 60.96 9.99
CA VAL A 21 -64.13 59.52 10.27
C VAL A 21 -63.65 58.77 9.01
N MET A 22 -62.40 58.30 9.02
CA MET A 22 -61.85 57.43 7.98
C MET A 22 -62.10 55.96 8.32
N LEU A 23 -62.77 55.27 7.40
CA LEU A 23 -63.00 53.82 7.40
C LEU A 23 -61.67 53.05 7.34
N LEU A 24 -61.50 52.10 8.27
CA LEU A 24 -60.35 51.20 8.32
C LEU A 24 -60.40 50.19 7.16
N SER A 25 -59.53 50.37 6.17
CA SER A 25 -59.17 49.31 5.23
C SER A 25 -57.79 48.76 5.59
N SER A 26 -57.77 47.68 6.37
CA SER A 26 -56.56 46.91 6.67
C SER A 26 -55.99 46.34 5.36
N PRO A 27 -54.71 46.60 5.02
CA PRO A 27 -54.09 45.93 3.89
C PRO A 27 -53.97 44.44 4.23
N HIS A 28 -54.77 43.61 3.57
CA HIS A 28 -54.50 42.18 3.52
C HIS A 28 -53.20 42.02 2.74
N ALA A 29 -52.09 41.82 3.45
CA ALA A 29 -50.87 41.35 2.83
C ALA A 29 -51.20 40.00 2.18
N ALA A 30 -51.41 40.01 0.87
CA ALA A 30 -51.48 38.79 0.08
C ALA A 30 -50.12 38.11 0.23
N VAL A 31 -50.07 37.06 1.05
CA VAL A 31 -48.92 36.16 1.11
C VAL A 31 -48.86 35.52 -0.26
N THR A 32 -48.00 36.03 -1.13
CA THR A 32 -47.62 35.34 -2.36
C THR A 32 -46.94 34.07 -1.90
N GLN A 33 -47.68 32.96 -1.88
CA GLN A 33 -47.15 31.65 -1.60
C GLN A 33 -46.22 31.31 -2.76
N ARG A 34 -44.93 31.62 -2.57
CA ARG A 34 -43.88 31.32 -3.53
C ARG A 34 -44.00 29.83 -3.84
N ARG A 35 -44.36 29.48 -5.08
CA ARG A 35 -44.66 28.10 -5.46
C ARG A 35 -43.36 27.33 -5.44
N THR A 36 -43.13 26.59 -4.36
CA THR A 36 -41.96 25.74 -4.23
C THR A 36 -42.17 24.46 -5.02
N GLY A 37 -41.16 24.06 -5.77
CA GLY A 37 -41.09 22.77 -6.43
C GLY A 37 -40.52 21.68 -5.53
N ALA A 38 -40.49 20.46 -6.07
CA ALA A 38 -39.89 19.30 -5.43
C ALA A 38 -39.11 18.45 -6.44
N ILE A 39 -38.06 17.79 -5.97
CA ILE A 39 -37.34 16.75 -6.72
C ILE A 39 -37.55 15.44 -5.98
N ALA A 40 -38.14 14.46 -6.65
CA ALA A 40 -38.32 13.10 -6.17
C ALA A 40 -37.64 12.12 -7.13
N GLY A 41 -37.33 10.92 -6.65
CA GLY A 41 -36.79 9.92 -7.54
C GLY A 41 -36.54 8.59 -6.87
N ARG A 42 -36.08 7.63 -7.67
CA ARG A 42 -35.67 6.30 -7.23
C ARG A 42 -34.26 6.02 -7.68
N LEU A 43 -33.43 5.56 -6.75
CA LEU A 43 -32.06 5.11 -7.01
C LEU A 43 -32.04 3.60 -7.23
N VAL A 44 -31.49 3.19 -8.36
CA VAL A 44 -31.36 1.77 -8.73
C VAL A 44 -29.94 1.46 -9.21
N ASP A 45 -29.55 0.22 -9.05
CA ASP A 45 -28.32 -0.33 -9.60
C ASP A 45 -28.44 -0.47 -11.13
N HIS A 46 -27.48 0.06 -11.89
CA HIS A 46 -27.53 0.07 -13.36
C HIS A 46 -27.63 -1.33 -13.98
N GLU A 47 -27.00 -2.34 -13.40
CA GLU A 47 -26.99 -3.70 -13.98
C GLU A 47 -28.18 -4.55 -13.54
N SER A 48 -28.46 -4.53 -12.24
CA SER A 48 -29.46 -5.40 -11.61
C SER A 48 -30.82 -4.74 -11.44
N HIS A 49 -30.92 -3.44 -11.73
CA HIS A 49 -32.10 -2.58 -11.49
C HIS A 49 -32.66 -2.67 -10.05
N SER A 50 -31.84 -3.16 -9.12
CA SER A 50 -32.22 -3.34 -7.72
C SER A 50 -32.21 -1.99 -7.00
N PRO A 51 -33.15 -1.73 -6.08
CA PRO A 51 -33.21 -0.46 -5.36
C PRO A 51 -32.00 -0.26 -4.45
N ILE A 52 -31.44 0.96 -4.44
CA ILE A 52 -30.28 1.30 -3.63
C ILE A 52 -30.74 2.01 -2.36
N ARG A 53 -30.66 1.29 -1.24
CA ARG A 53 -31.02 1.80 0.09
C ARG A 53 -29.89 2.62 0.72
N GLY A 54 -30.24 3.69 1.44
CA GLY A 54 -29.31 4.43 2.28
C GLY A 54 -28.24 5.20 1.50
N ALA A 55 -28.46 5.44 0.21
CA ALA A 55 -27.64 6.36 -0.58
C ALA A 55 -27.80 7.77 -0.01
N HIS A 56 -26.71 8.51 0.07
CA HIS A 56 -26.71 9.91 0.48
C HIS A 56 -26.87 10.80 -0.76
N ILE A 57 -27.90 11.63 -0.77
CA ILE A 57 -28.26 12.54 -1.84
C ILE A 57 -28.06 13.98 -1.37
N ALA A 58 -27.14 14.69 -2.00
CA ALA A 58 -26.87 16.10 -1.75
C ALA A 58 -27.34 16.93 -2.96
N LEU A 59 -28.21 17.92 -2.71
CA LEU A 59 -28.55 18.94 -3.71
C LEU A 59 -27.71 20.18 -3.44
N LEU A 60 -26.80 20.49 -4.37
CA LEU A 60 -25.97 21.70 -4.28
C LEU A 60 -26.86 22.95 -4.24
N GLY A 61 -26.57 23.85 -3.31
CA GLY A 61 -27.42 25.02 -3.00
C GLY A 61 -28.43 24.80 -1.87
N THR A 62 -28.51 23.60 -1.30
CA THR A 62 -29.30 23.31 -0.09
C THR A 62 -28.41 22.93 1.09
N LEU A 63 -28.84 23.22 2.32
CA LEU A 63 -28.05 22.96 3.54
C LEU A 63 -28.15 21.52 4.06
N ARG A 64 -29.12 20.71 3.58
CA ARG A 64 -29.39 19.37 4.10
C ARG A 64 -29.55 18.37 2.96
N GLY A 65 -28.77 17.30 3.00
CA GLY A 65 -28.97 16.12 2.16
C GLY A 65 -30.15 15.26 2.62
N VAL A 66 -30.56 14.33 1.76
CA VAL A 66 -31.60 13.31 2.00
C VAL A 66 -30.97 11.93 1.81
N ALA A 67 -31.51 10.91 2.46
CA ALA A 67 -31.10 9.52 2.24
C ALA A 67 -32.21 8.73 1.55
N SER A 68 -31.86 7.76 0.71
CA SER A 68 -32.86 6.88 0.08
C SER A 68 -33.41 5.83 1.06
N ASP A 69 -34.71 5.53 0.92
CA ASP A 69 -35.41 4.52 1.71
C ASP A 69 -35.05 3.07 1.28
N SER A 70 -35.71 2.07 1.87
CA SER A 70 -35.49 0.65 1.54
C SER A 70 -35.86 0.27 0.10
N GLU A 71 -36.68 1.07 -0.57
CA GLU A 71 -37.08 0.88 -1.96
C GLU A 71 -36.31 1.80 -2.91
N GLY A 72 -35.29 2.50 -2.40
CA GLY A 72 -34.43 3.41 -3.14
C GLY A 72 -35.04 4.78 -3.40
N ARG A 73 -36.21 5.09 -2.83
CA ARG A 73 -36.89 6.37 -3.06
C ARG A 73 -36.31 7.48 -2.22
N PHE A 74 -36.33 8.69 -2.76
CA PHE A 74 -36.04 9.92 -2.04
C PHE A 74 -36.95 11.05 -2.54
N ALA A 75 -37.15 12.06 -1.71
CA ALA A 75 -37.86 13.28 -2.09
C ALA A 75 -37.27 14.48 -1.36
N ARG A 76 -37.21 15.62 -2.07
CA ARG A 76 -36.83 16.92 -1.53
C ARG A 76 -37.82 17.96 -2.01
N ASP A 77 -38.59 18.50 -1.08
CA ASP A 77 -39.54 19.58 -1.33
C ASP A 77 -38.94 20.96 -1.03
N SER A 78 -39.79 21.99 -1.14
CA SER A 78 -39.50 23.36 -0.74
C SER A 78 -38.34 23.99 -1.52
N LEU A 79 -38.19 23.61 -2.80
CA LEU A 79 -37.14 24.10 -3.69
C LEU A 79 -37.66 25.28 -4.53
N SER A 80 -36.81 26.27 -4.77
CA SER A 80 -37.14 27.36 -5.70
C SER A 80 -36.90 26.89 -7.13
N ALA A 81 -37.53 27.54 -8.11
CA ALA A 81 -37.22 27.27 -9.51
C ALA A 81 -35.73 27.54 -9.80
N GLY A 82 -35.07 26.66 -10.56
CA GLY A 82 -33.65 26.76 -10.85
C GLY A 82 -33.01 25.46 -11.34
N ASN A 83 -31.68 25.49 -11.48
CA ASN A 83 -30.87 24.31 -11.81
C ASN A 83 -30.25 23.75 -10.52
N TYR A 84 -30.45 22.47 -10.27
CA TYR A 84 -29.86 21.75 -9.14
C TYR A 84 -28.89 20.69 -9.62
N VAL A 85 -27.75 20.57 -8.93
CA VAL A 85 -26.85 19.43 -9.12
C VAL A 85 -27.13 18.43 -8.01
N LEU A 86 -27.64 17.27 -8.42
CA LEU A 86 -27.94 16.13 -7.57
C LEU A 86 -26.69 15.26 -7.50
N GLN A 87 -25.96 15.31 -6.37
CA GLN A 87 -24.81 14.43 -6.14
C GLN A 87 -25.24 13.26 -5.25
N VAL A 88 -25.00 12.04 -5.72
CA VAL A 88 -25.38 10.82 -5.00
C VAL A 88 -24.15 9.97 -4.70
N ARG A 89 -24.09 9.47 -3.47
CA ARG A 89 -23.07 8.51 -3.02
C ARG A 89 -23.71 7.35 -2.28
N ALA A 90 -23.30 6.13 -2.59
CA ALA A 90 -23.72 4.92 -1.90
C ALA A 90 -22.52 3.98 -1.70
N ILE A 91 -22.57 3.17 -0.64
CA ILE A 91 -21.51 2.19 -0.36
C ILE A 91 -21.52 1.12 -1.46
N GLY A 92 -20.37 0.90 -2.10
CA GLY A 92 -20.23 -0.08 -3.19
C GLY A 92 -20.58 0.45 -4.58
N TYR A 93 -20.88 1.75 -4.72
CA TYR A 93 -21.24 2.38 -6.00
C TYR A 93 -20.32 3.55 -6.34
N VAL A 94 -20.13 3.80 -7.63
CA VAL A 94 -19.44 4.99 -8.14
C VAL A 94 -20.33 6.21 -7.85
N GLY A 95 -19.76 7.27 -7.30
CA GLY A 95 -20.52 8.50 -7.06
C GLY A 95 -20.90 9.18 -8.37
N ALA A 96 -22.18 9.56 -8.51
CA ALA A 96 -22.71 10.17 -9.73
C ALA A 96 -23.32 11.55 -9.46
N SER A 97 -23.41 12.37 -10.51
CA SER A 97 -24.02 13.70 -10.44
C SER A 97 -24.93 13.94 -11.64
N TRP A 98 -26.12 14.50 -11.40
CA TRP A 98 -27.07 14.88 -12.45
C TRP A 98 -27.46 16.36 -12.31
N VAL A 99 -27.76 17.00 -13.44
CA VAL A 99 -28.33 18.35 -13.47
C VAL A 99 -29.83 18.23 -13.63
N VAL A 100 -30.59 18.73 -12.66
CA VAL A 100 -32.06 18.74 -12.67
C VAL A 100 -32.54 20.18 -12.79
N GLN A 101 -33.32 20.45 -13.82
CA GLN A 101 -34.03 21.72 -14.00
C GLN A 101 -35.38 21.63 -13.32
N LEU A 102 -35.69 22.63 -12.50
CA LEU A 102 -36.95 22.71 -11.77
C LEU A 102 -37.65 24.02 -12.12
N ALA A 103 -38.83 23.93 -12.74
CA ALA A 103 -39.71 25.08 -12.95
C ALA A 103 -40.50 25.45 -11.68
N GLU A 104 -41.13 26.62 -11.68
CA GLU A 104 -41.87 27.13 -10.54
C GLU A 104 -43.05 26.22 -10.17
N GLY A 105 -43.03 25.64 -8.97
CA GLY A 105 -44.03 24.68 -8.49
C GLY A 105 -43.99 23.29 -9.14
N GLU A 106 -42.96 22.97 -9.92
CA GLU A 106 -42.81 21.67 -10.57
C GLU A 106 -42.43 20.57 -9.56
N VAL A 107 -42.93 19.35 -9.78
CA VAL A 107 -42.42 18.14 -9.12
C VAL A 107 -41.67 17.30 -10.16
N HIS A 108 -40.35 17.39 -10.15
CA HIS A 108 -39.51 16.61 -11.04
C HIS A 108 -39.33 15.19 -10.46
N THR A 109 -39.64 14.16 -11.24
CA THR A 109 -39.50 12.75 -10.83
C THR A 109 -38.74 11.96 -11.86
N ASP A 110 -37.66 11.29 -11.44
CA ASP A 110 -36.84 10.46 -12.34
C ASP A 110 -36.25 9.21 -11.64
N VAL A 111 -35.74 8.29 -12.45
CA VAL A 111 -34.97 7.13 -12.00
C VAL A 111 -33.48 7.41 -12.26
N PHE A 112 -32.69 7.32 -11.19
CA PHE A 112 -31.26 7.60 -11.23
C PHE A 112 -30.49 6.29 -11.04
N GLU A 113 -29.68 5.94 -12.03
CA GLU A 113 -28.94 4.67 -12.03
C GLU A 113 -27.50 4.88 -11.56
N LEU A 114 -27.04 4.05 -10.63
CA LEU A 114 -25.65 4.05 -10.16
C LEU A 114 -24.93 2.79 -10.63
N GLU A 115 -23.71 2.99 -11.12
CA GLU A 115 -22.79 1.90 -11.45
C GLU A 115 -22.12 1.36 -10.18
N ARG A 116 -21.95 0.04 -10.08
CA ARG A 116 -21.19 -0.58 -8.99
C ARG A 116 -19.71 -0.28 -9.13
N LEU A 117 -19.04 -0.07 -8.00
CA LEU A 117 -17.58 -0.01 -7.98
C LEU A 117 -17.03 -1.37 -8.43
N PRO A 118 -16.20 -1.43 -9.48
CA PRO A 118 -15.52 -2.67 -9.84
C PRO A 118 -14.58 -3.05 -8.70
N VAL A 119 -14.69 -4.29 -8.20
CA VAL A 119 -13.70 -4.83 -7.29
C VAL A 119 -12.44 -5.12 -8.10
N LEU A 120 -11.54 -4.15 -8.16
CA LEU A 120 -10.17 -4.39 -8.59
C LEU A 120 -9.47 -5.14 -7.46
N LEU A 121 -9.38 -6.47 -7.60
CA LEU A 121 -8.48 -7.27 -6.78
C LEU A 121 -7.08 -7.11 -7.36
N ASP A 122 -6.14 -6.60 -6.56
CA ASP A 122 -4.73 -6.70 -6.90
C ASP A 122 -4.38 -8.18 -7.09
N PRO A 123 -3.72 -8.57 -8.20
CA PRO A 123 -3.31 -9.95 -8.37
C PRO A 123 -2.37 -10.33 -7.23
N VAL A 124 -2.65 -11.45 -6.58
CA VAL A 124 -1.71 -12.08 -5.64
C VAL A 124 -0.50 -12.53 -6.46
N ALA A 125 0.53 -11.70 -6.51
CA ALA A 125 1.83 -12.09 -7.05
C ALA A 125 2.45 -13.11 -6.08
N VAL A 126 2.43 -14.40 -6.45
CA VAL A 126 3.28 -15.41 -5.81
C VAL A 126 4.71 -15.15 -6.28
N GLU A 127 5.39 -14.18 -5.67
CA GLU A 127 6.82 -14.03 -5.88
C GLU A 127 7.54 -15.18 -5.17
N ARG A 128 7.99 -16.18 -5.96
CA ARG A 128 8.88 -17.22 -5.47
C ARG A 128 10.21 -16.58 -5.13
N ARG A 129 10.39 -16.15 -3.87
CA ARG A 129 11.70 -15.78 -3.34
C ARG A 129 12.60 -17.01 -3.51
N PRO A 130 13.73 -16.90 -4.24
CA PRO A 130 14.62 -18.03 -4.40
C PRO A 130 15.06 -18.51 -3.02
N SER A 131 15.11 -19.82 -2.83
CA SER A 131 15.66 -20.40 -1.61
C SER A 131 17.15 -20.03 -1.46
N PHE A 132 17.68 -19.99 -0.24
CA PHE A 132 19.11 -19.78 -0.01
C PHE A 132 19.99 -20.76 -0.80
N ALA A 133 19.52 -21.98 -1.07
CA ALA A 133 20.23 -22.94 -1.90
C ALA A 133 20.25 -22.52 -3.39
N GLU A 134 19.16 -21.96 -3.91
CA GLU A 134 19.08 -21.43 -5.27
C GLU A 134 19.93 -20.17 -5.43
N GLU A 135 19.96 -19.28 -4.43
CA GLU A 135 20.83 -18.09 -4.43
C GLU A 135 22.30 -18.48 -4.42
N ARG A 136 22.72 -19.36 -3.52
CA ARG A 136 24.10 -19.89 -3.48
C ARG A 136 24.49 -20.59 -4.78
N ARG A 137 23.58 -21.37 -5.38
CA ARG A 137 23.83 -21.99 -6.69
C ARG A 137 24.08 -20.94 -7.77
N ARG A 138 23.25 -19.89 -7.83
CA ARG A 138 23.43 -18.80 -8.80
C ARG A 138 24.76 -18.09 -8.58
N ASP A 139 25.14 -17.87 -7.34
CA ASP A 139 26.39 -17.23 -6.96
C ASP A 139 27.63 -18.06 -7.33
N PHE A 140 27.57 -19.38 -7.11
CA PHE A 140 28.58 -20.34 -7.54
C PHE A 140 28.70 -20.37 -9.07
N GLU A 141 27.59 -20.52 -9.80
CA GLU A 141 27.61 -20.60 -11.26
C GLU A 141 28.09 -19.31 -11.91
N ARG A 142 27.73 -18.14 -11.34
CA ARG A 142 28.26 -16.84 -11.78
C ARG A 142 29.79 -16.78 -11.66
N ARG A 143 30.35 -17.23 -10.54
CA ARG A 143 31.82 -17.24 -10.32
C ARG A 143 32.52 -18.27 -11.18
N ARG A 144 31.92 -19.45 -11.34
CA ARG A 144 32.39 -20.50 -12.25
C ARG A 144 32.46 -20.01 -13.69
N ALA A 145 31.43 -19.31 -14.17
CA ALA A 145 31.39 -18.73 -15.51
C ALA A 145 32.46 -17.63 -15.71
N ALA A 146 32.84 -16.90 -14.65
CA ALA A 146 33.93 -15.93 -14.70
C ALA A 146 35.33 -16.57 -14.80
N GLY A 147 35.45 -17.89 -14.53
CA GLY A 147 36.64 -18.68 -14.86
C GLY A 147 37.88 -18.41 -14.00
N ARG A 148 37.73 -17.85 -12.80
CA ARG A 148 38.85 -17.60 -11.87
C ARG A 148 38.96 -18.75 -10.86
N GLY A 149 40.09 -19.46 -10.82
CA GLY A 149 40.28 -20.59 -9.91
C GLY A 149 39.75 -21.92 -10.47
N TYR A 150 39.60 -22.91 -9.59
CA TYR A 150 39.09 -24.24 -9.93
C TYR A 150 37.74 -24.50 -9.27
N PHE A 151 36.79 -25.07 -10.01
CA PHE A 151 35.41 -25.28 -9.57
C PHE A 151 35.02 -26.75 -9.65
N LEU A 152 34.47 -27.29 -8.57
CA LEU A 152 33.74 -28.54 -8.57
C LEU A 152 32.25 -28.27 -8.46
N THR A 153 31.50 -28.74 -9.45
CA THR A 153 30.04 -28.75 -9.46
C THR A 153 29.48 -29.87 -8.58
N GLU A 154 28.24 -29.74 -8.13
CA GLU A 154 27.53 -30.81 -7.41
C GLU A 154 27.55 -32.12 -8.20
N GLU A 155 27.35 -32.07 -9.52
CA GLU A 155 27.33 -33.25 -10.37
C GLU A 155 28.70 -33.93 -10.43
N GLN A 156 29.79 -33.16 -10.42
CA GLN A 156 31.15 -33.72 -10.34
C GLN A 156 31.42 -34.36 -8.97
N ILE A 157 30.99 -33.72 -7.89
CA ILE A 157 31.15 -34.26 -6.54
C ILE A 157 30.34 -35.55 -6.40
N ALA A 158 29.08 -35.55 -6.83
CA ALA A 158 28.20 -36.72 -6.78
C ALA A 158 28.76 -37.90 -7.59
N ARG A 159 29.28 -37.65 -8.81
CA ARG A 159 29.92 -38.69 -9.63
C ARG A 159 31.18 -39.27 -9.00
N ALA A 160 31.98 -38.45 -8.33
CA ALA A 160 33.17 -38.91 -7.63
C ALA A 160 32.84 -39.73 -6.37
N GLY A 161 31.64 -39.55 -5.79
CA GLY A 161 31.16 -40.28 -4.62
C GLY A 161 32.05 -40.23 -3.37
N PRO A 162 32.74 -39.11 -3.04
CA PRO A 162 33.55 -39.03 -1.83
C PRO A 162 32.65 -39.05 -0.59
N ARG A 163 33.07 -39.71 0.49
CA ARG A 163 32.33 -39.69 1.76
C ARG A 163 32.69 -38.47 2.61
N THR A 164 33.93 -38.01 2.51
CA THR A 164 34.47 -36.90 3.30
C THR A 164 35.16 -35.86 2.42
N LEU A 165 35.33 -34.63 2.93
CA LEU A 165 36.12 -33.59 2.27
C LEU A 165 37.55 -34.06 1.97
N GLY A 166 38.17 -34.81 2.88
CA GLY A 166 39.49 -35.38 2.71
C GLY A 166 39.56 -36.34 1.53
N ASP A 167 38.54 -37.19 1.35
CA ASP A 167 38.44 -38.08 0.18
C ASP A 167 38.33 -37.28 -1.11
N LEU A 168 37.50 -36.23 -1.10
CA LEU A 168 37.29 -35.37 -2.26
C LEU A 168 38.58 -34.64 -2.66
N PHE A 169 39.26 -34.00 -1.71
CA PHE A 169 40.42 -33.16 -1.99
C PHE A 169 41.69 -33.93 -2.40
N ARG A 170 41.72 -35.26 -2.30
CA ARG A 170 42.82 -36.08 -2.86
C ARG A 170 42.95 -35.92 -4.38
N SER A 171 41.83 -35.69 -5.07
CA SER A 171 41.77 -35.57 -6.52
C SER A 171 41.54 -34.14 -7.03
N VAL A 172 41.51 -33.14 -6.14
CA VAL A 172 41.22 -31.74 -6.53
C VAL A 172 42.51 -31.02 -6.94
N PRO A 173 42.59 -30.50 -8.18
CA PRO A 173 43.70 -29.66 -8.62
C PRO A 173 43.84 -28.39 -7.75
N GLY A 174 45.09 -27.98 -7.51
CA GLY A 174 45.38 -26.75 -6.76
C GLY A 174 45.52 -26.94 -5.25
N VAL A 175 45.23 -28.13 -4.72
CA VAL A 175 45.46 -28.48 -3.32
C VAL A 175 46.23 -29.80 -3.22
N ARG A 176 46.89 -30.01 -2.08
CA ARG A 176 47.53 -31.27 -1.71
C ARG A 176 47.24 -31.57 -0.25
N MET A 177 46.97 -32.82 0.06
CA MET A 177 46.81 -33.27 1.44
C MET A 177 48.17 -33.73 1.97
N GLN A 178 48.59 -33.20 3.12
CA GLN A 178 49.82 -33.57 3.81
C GLN A 178 49.46 -34.15 5.17
N CYS A 179 49.74 -35.44 5.36
CA CYS A 179 49.44 -36.17 6.60
C CYS A 179 50.73 -36.48 7.35
N ARG A 180 50.78 -36.17 8.65
CA ARG A 180 51.90 -36.56 9.51
C ARG A 180 51.54 -37.83 10.28
N GLY A 181 51.85 -38.98 9.72
CA GLY A 181 51.77 -40.29 10.40
C GLY A 181 50.36 -40.88 10.62
N SER A 182 49.30 -40.08 10.63
CA SER A 182 47.90 -40.57 10.71
C SER A 182 46.93 -39.69 9.91
N THR A 183 45.75 -40.25 9.60
CA THR A 183 44.67 -39.55 8.87
C THR A 183 44.10 -38.37 9.67
N ALA A 184 44.11 -38.45 11.01
CA ALA A 184 43.67 -37.35 11.89
C ALA A 184 44.63 -36.15 11.89
N GLY A 185 45.88 -36.33 11.44
CA GLY A 185 46.89 -35.27 11.31
C GLY A 185 47.00 -34.66 9.91
N CYS A 186 46.07 -34.96 9.01
CA CYS A 186 46.09 -34.45 7.64
C CYS A 186 45.74 -32.95 7.60
N ARG A 187 46.53 -32.17 6.87
CA ARG A 187 46.23 -30.77 6.55
C ARG A 187 46.18 -30.57 5.06
N LEU A 188 45.26 -29.72 4.60
CA LEU A 188 45.28 -29.23 3.23
C LEU A 188 46.30 -28.11 3.08
N ARG A 189 47.10 -28.21 2.03
CA ARG A 189 48.04 -27.18 1.59
C ARG A 189 47.73 -26.80 0.15
N MET A 190 47.94 -25.54 -0.17
CA MET A 190 47.81 -25.05 -1.53
C MET A 190 48.95 -25.61 -2.39
N ALA A 191 48.61 -26.18 -3.53
CA ALA A 191 49.59 -26.76 -4.43
C ALA A 191 50.46 -25.63 -4.99
N ARG A 192 51.78 -25.85 -5.04
CA ARG A 192 52.78 -24.89 -5.54
C ARG A 192 52.95 -23.60 -4.73
N ALA A 193 52.28 -23.45 -3.58
CA ALA A 193 52.51 -22.31 -2.67
C ALA A 193 53.75 -22.55 -1.79
N PRO A 194 54.58 -21.51 -1.53
CA PRO A 194 55.72 -21.62 -0.61
C PRO A 194 55.25 -21.86 0.85
N ARG A 195 56.16 -22.38 1.71
CA ARG A 195 56.00 -22.46 3.18
C ARG A 195 54.84 -23.31 3.73
N GLU A 196 54.43 -24.38 3.05
CA GLU A 196 53.28 -25.19 3.51
C GLU A 196 52.02 -24.35 3.77
N CYS A 197 51.67 -23.48 2.82
CA CYS A 197 50.53 -22.57 2.91
C CYS A 197 49.20 -23.33 3.03
N SER A 198 48.42 -23.06 4.08
CA SER A 198 47.06 -23.60 4.23
C SER A 198 46.01 -22.64 3.70
N PRO A 199 44.98 -23.15 3.02
CA PRO A 199 43.86 -22.33 2.59
C PRO A 199 43.06 -21.81 3.79
N ASP A 200 42.42 -20.67 3.60
CA ASP A 200 41.22 -20.35 4.37
C ASP A 200 40.03 -21.14 3.84
N PHE A 201 39.12 -21.49 4.74
CA PHE A 201 37.82 -22.03 4.37
C PHE A 201 36.75 -20.98 4.53
N VAL A 202 35.88 -20.91 3.54
CA VAL A 202 34.64 -20.17 3.56
C VAL A 202 33.53 -21.18 3.32
N VAL A 203 32.49 -21.14 4.13
CA VAL A 203 31.29 -21.96 3.94
C VAL A 203 30.12 -21.01 3.80
N ASP A 204 29.43 -21.09 2.66
CA ASP A 204 28.23 -20.29 2.38
C ASP A 204 28.44 -18.76 2.50
N GLY A 205 29.65 -18.30 2.19
CA GLY A 205 30.05 -16.89 2.29
C GLY A 205 30.64 -16.48 3.65
N PHE A 206 30.56 -17.34 4.66
CA PHE A 206 31.06 -17.06 6.00
C PHE A 206 32.43 -17.70 6.26
N PRO A 207 33.33 -17.04 7.03
CA PRO A 207 34.61 -17.64 7.39
C PRO A 207 34.40 -18.90 8.22
N ALA A 208 35.08 -19.98 7.83
CA ALA A 208 34.91 -21.31 8.38
C ALA A 208 36.23 -22.07 8.56
N THR A 209 37.39 -21.41 8.50
CA THR A 209 38.71 -22.07 8.62
C THR A 209 38.84 -22.92 9.89
N TYR A 210 38.29 -22.45 11.02
CA TYR A 210 38.38 -23.17 12.30
C TYR A 210 37.26 -24.18 12.53
N SER A 211 36.18 -24.11 11.74
CA SER A 211 35.03 -25.02 11.82
C SER A 211 35.02 -26.06 10.71
N THR A 212 35.94 -25.99 9.75
CA THR A 212 36.07 -26.95 8.65
C THR A 212 37.12 -28.00 8.99
N SER A 213 36.75 -29.27 8.80
CA SER A 213 37.65 -30.40 8.98
C SER A 213 37.54 -31.39 7.82
N LEU A 214 38.61 -32.14 7.57
CA LEU A 214 38.71 -33.06 6.43
C LEU A 214 37.83 -34.31 6.56
N ASP A 215 37.34 -34.62 7.75
CA ASP A 215 36.38 -35.69 8.02
C ASP A 215 34.92 -35.27 7.78
N MET A 216 34.67 -33.97 7.56
CA MET A 216 33.32 -33.45 7.31
C MET A 216 32.68 -34.16 6.09
N PRO A 217 31.41 -34.59 6.20
CA PRO A 217 30.74 -35.28 5.11
C PRO A 217 30.49 -34.34 3.93
N THR A 218 30.49 -34.90 2.71
CA THR A 218 30.24 -34.15 1.47
C THR A 218 28.77 -34.04 1.11
N ILE A 219 27.89 -34.71 1.85
CA ILE A 219 26.45 -34.70 1.60
C ILE A 219 25.89 -33.28 1.71
N GLY A 220 25.12 -32.87 0.69
CA GLY A 220 24.52 -31.54 0.65
C GLY A 220 25.47 -30.42 0.23
N ILE A 221 26.73 -30.72 -0.14
CA ILE A 221 27.60 -29.75 -0.83
C ILE A 221 27.12 -29.60 -2.28
N ILE A 222 26.88 -28.37 -2.69
CA ILE A 222 26.38 -28.02 -4.02
C ILE A 222 27.45 -27.43 -4.94
N GLY A 223 28.60 -27.06 -4.38
CA GLY A 223 29.74 -26.61 -5.15
C GLY A 223 30.95 -26.32 -4.27
N ILE A 224 32.15 -26.46 -4.85
CA ILE A 224 33.40 -26.06 -4.21
C ILE A 224 34.21 -25.18 -5.17
N GLU A 225 34.76 -24.09 -4.65
CA GLU A 225 35.65 -23.18 -5.35
C GLU A 225 37.03 -23.26 -4.70
N VAL A 226 38.09 -23.32 -5.50
CA VAL A 226 39.48 -23.35 -5.05
C VAL A 226 40.25 -22.22 -5.72
N TYR A 227 40.59 -21.21 -4.92
CA TYR A 227 41.38 -20.06 -5.32
C TYR A 227 42.79 -20.18 -4.75
N ARG A 228 43.80 -20.19 -5.62
CA ARG A 228 45.19 -20.52 -5.25
C ARG A 228 46.03 -19.31 -4.89
N THR A 229 45.58 -18.12 -5.26
CA THR A 229 46.29 -16.86 -5.03
C THR A 229 45.29 -15.75 -4.71
N LEU A 230 45.76 -14.67 -4.10
CA LEU A 230 44.95 -13.47 -3.86
C LEU A 230 44.36 -12.87 -5.14
N SER A 231 45.04 -13.01 -6.28
CA SER A 231 44.54 -12.51 -7.57
C SER A 231 43.40 -13.35 -8.12
N GLU A 232 43.30 -14.63 -7.74
CA GLU A 232 42.18 -15.50 -8.09
C GLU A 232 40.99 -15.29 -7.13
N THR A 233 41.27 -15.02 -5.84
CA THR A 233 40.24 -14.94 -4.79
C THR A 233 39.32 -13.71 -4.96
N PRO A 234 37.99 -13.88 -4.99
CA PRO A 234 37.02 -12.78 -4.96
C PRO A 234 37.18 -11.90 -3.72
N LEU A 235 36.92 -10.60 -3.87
CA LEU A 235 37.05 -9.62 -2.77
C LEU A 235 36.24 -10.02 -1.52
N ASP A 236 35.03 -10.57 -1.72
CA ASP A 236 34.13 -11.04 -0.66
C ASP A 236 34.77 -12.11 0.25
N PHE A 237 35.78 -12.82 -0.25
CA PHE A 237 36.43 -13.94 0.44
C PHE A 237 37.87 -13.66 0.86
N LEU A 238 38.39 -12.46 0.57
CA LEU A 238 39.71 -12.06 1.02
C LEU A 238 39.73 -11.92 2.55
N ARG A 239 40.78 -12.46 3.17
CA ARG A 239 40.99 -12.42 4.62
C ARG A 239 42.30 -11.71 4.94
N ILE A 240 42.25 -10.87 5.97
CA ILE A 240 43.43 -10.18 6.46
C ILE A 240 44.40 -11.22 7.02
N GLY A 241 45.60 -11.29 6.46
CA GLY A 241 46.67 -12.17 6.93
C GLY A 241 46.78 -13.53 6.21
N ASN A 242 45.79 -13.93 5.40
CA ASN A 242 45.91 -15.13 4.58
C ASN A 242 46.20 -14.78 3.11
N GLN A 243 47.40 -15.13 2.66
CA GLN A 243 47.85 -14.98 1.26
C GLN A 243 47.98 -16.33 0.53
N CYS A 244 47.60 -17.42 1.19
CA CYS A 244 47.81 -18.78 0.73
C CYS A 244 46.81 -19.22 -0.33
N GLY A 245 45.59 -18.69 -0.26
CA GLY A 245 44.45 -19.09 -1.09
C GLY A 245 43.22 -19.42 -0.25
N THR A 246 42.10 -19.59 -0.93
CA THR A 246 40.78 -19.76 -0.28
C THR A 246 40.03 -20.92 -0.93
N ILE A 247 39.44 -21.76 -0.10
CA ILE A 247 38.50 -22.80 -0.51
C ILE A 247 37.12 -22.39 -0.04
N VAL A 248 36.18 -22.26 -0.98
CA VAL A 248 34.79 -21.89 -0.71
C VAL A 248 33.92 -23.13 -0.89
N ILE A 249 33.06 -23.41 0.07
CA ILE A 249 32.14 -24.55 0.06
C ILE A 249 30.73 -23.97 0.10
N TRP A 250 29.92 -24.34 -0.89
CA TRP A 250 28.51 -24.00 -0.93
C TRP A 250 27.69 -25.22 -0.56
N THR A 251 26.74 -25.06 0.35
CA THR A 251 25.87 -26.14 0.83
C THR A 251 24.41 -25.90 0.44
N ARG A 252 23.59 -26.94 0.56
CA ARG A 252 22.13 -26.85 0.39
C ARG A 252 21.44 -26.30 1.64
N SER A 253 22.02 -26.55 2.82
CA SER A 253 21.33 -26.40 4.12
C SER A 253 21.96 -25.38 5.06
N GLY A 254 23.08 -24.74 4.68
CA GLY A 254 23.72 -23.72 5.50
C GLY A 254 22.80 -22.52 5.80
N PRO A 255 23.13 -21.75 6.86
CA PRO A 255 22.33 -20.62 7.32
C PRO A 255 22.18 -19.57 6.22
N GLY A 256 21.02 -18.91 6.22
CA GLY A 256 20.69 -17.81 5.33
C GLY A 256 20.89 -16.44 5.96
#